data_AF-A0A7V9DF14-F1
#
_entry.id   AF-A0A7V9DF14-F1
#
_cell.length_a   1.000
_cell.length_b   1.000
_cell.length_c   1.000
_cell.angle_alpha   90.00
_cell.angle_beta   90.00
_cell.angle_gamma   90.00
#
_symmetry.space_group_name_H-M   'P 1'
#
loop_
_entity.id
_entity.type
_entity.pdbx_description
1 polymer ?
#
loop_
_entity_poly.entity_id
_entity_poly.type
_entity_poly.pdbx_seq_one_letter_code
_entity_poly.pdbx_strand_id
1 'polypeptide(L)'
;MIGKLAKLRNKGVGELAERGRQVGRAFAEAAGFSGDGRLASDERVLEEFGVRSVEGLLEHFRSRPWSFYPAFRDREAVVRTFEERFGGERAALIERADGICEGRFSLLGYPDLYFGGEVPDWHLEPIADKRAPPVHWSRIEADVSADFGDNKIIWELNRHQYFALLGRAYCLTGNEKYAEVFASHVADWCENNPPKLGINWVSSLEIAFRSMSWTWAFHFFRDSPAFSGSLLLRMVKFLKLNGRHIENFLSTYSSPNTHLTGEALGLYFIGSFLQEIE
;
A
#
# COMPACT_ATOMS: atom_id res chain seq x y z
N MET A 1 -18.60 -19.21 -17.62
CA MET A 1 -19.80 -18.33 -17.55
C MET A 1 -20.93 -18.93 -16.70
N ILE A 2 -21.26 -20.22 -16.86
CA ILE A 2 -22.39 -20.89 -16.14
C ILE A 2 -22.19 -20.96 -14.61
N GLY A 3 -20.96 -21.16 -14.11
CA GLY A 3 -20.68 -21.19 -12.67
C GLY A 3 -20.79 -19.83 -11.94
N LYS A 4 -20.53 -18.71 -12.63
CA LYS A 4 -20.70 -17.35 -12.06
C LYS A 4 -22.19 -16.99 -11.93
N LEU A 5 -23.03 -17.44 -12.87
CA LEU A 5 -24.49 -17.26 -12.85
C LEU A 5 -25.17 -18.06 -11.73
N ALA A 6 -24.68 -19.26 -11.40
CA ALA A 6 -25.20 -20.06 -10.29
C ALA A 6 -25.06 -19.35 -8.92
N LYS A 7 -23.98 -18.59 -8.71
CA LYS A 7 -23.77 -17.78 -7.49
C LYS A 7 -24.75 -16.61 -7.36
N LEU A 8 -25.42 -16.19 -8.44
CA LEU A 8 -26.36 -15.06 -8.44
C LEU A 8 -27.81 -15.47 -8.13
N ARG A 9 -28.14 -16.76 -8.20
CA ARG A 9 -29.53 -17.27 -8.20
C ARG A 9 -30.32 -17.02 -6.91
N ASN A 10 -29.63 -16.74 -5.79
CA ASN A 10 -30.22 -16.53 -4.47
C ASN A 10 -29.85 -15.16 -3.85
N LYS A 11 -29.38 -14.20 -4.65
CA LYS A 11 -28.92 -12.89 -4.13
C LYS A 11 -30.05 -11.86 -4.12
N GLY A 12 -30.05 -10.99 -3.10
CA GLY A 12 -31.02 -9.89 -3.00
C GLY A 12 -30.80 -8.82 -4.08
N VAL A 13 -31.85 -8.04 -4.39
CA VAL A 13 -31.81 -6.98 -5.41
C VAL A 13 -30.68 -5.96 -5.16
N GLY A 14 -30.49 -5.56 -3.90
CA GLY A 14 -29.41 -4.64 -3.52
C GLY A 14 -28.01 -5.18 -3.81
N GLU A 15 -27.79 -6.48 -3.57
CA GLU A 15 -26.51 -7.12 -3.88
C GLU A 15 -26.28 -7.23 -5.39
N LEU A 16 -27.32 -7.57 -6.16
CA LEU A 16 -27.22 -7.63 -7.63
C LEU A 16 -26.92 -6.25 -8.23
N ALA A 17 -27.59 -5.21 -7.74
CA ALA A 17 -27.35 -3.83 -8.18
C ALA A 17 -25.92 -3.40 -7.90
N GLU A 18 -25.39 -3.70 -6.70
CA GLU A 18 -24.04 -3.32 -6.33
C GLU A 18 -22.96 -4.06 -7.14
N ARG A 19 -23.09 -5.39 -7.29
CA ARG A 19 -22.19 -6.16 -8.14
C ARG A 19 -22.24 -5.69 -9.60
N GLY A 20 -23.43 -5.36 -10.10
CA GLY A 20 -23.60 -4.80 -11.46
C GLY A 20 -22.88 -3.46 -11.61
N ARG A 21 -22.99 -2.56 -10.62
CA ARG A 21 -22.28 -1.27 -10.58
C ARG A 21 -20.77 -1.48 -10.64
N GLN A 22 -20.24 -2.37 -9.80
CA GLN A 22 -18.80 -2.67 -9.74
C GLN A 22 -18.29 -3.24 -11.07
N VAL A 23 -19.01 -4.21 -11.67
CA VAL A 23 -18.64 -4.75 -12.99
C VAL A 23 -18.67 -3.66 -14.07
N GLY A 24 -19.68 -2.79 -14.08
CA GLY A 24 -19.78 -1.67 -15.01
C GLY A 24 -18.62 -0.69 -14.87
N ARG A 25 -18.26 -0.33 -13.63
CA ARG A 25 -17.09 0.53 -13.34
C ARG A 25 -15.80 -0.10 -13.81
N ALA A 26 -15.55 -1.37 -13.46
CA ALA A 26 -14.35 -2.08 -13.88
C ALA A 26 -14.23 -2.19 -15.41
N PHE A 27 -15.35 -2.36 -16.11
CA PHE A 27 -15.39 -2.32 -17.57
C PHE A 27 -15.06 -0.92 -18.12
N ALA A 28 -15.68 0.13 -17.59
CA ALA A 28 -15.42 1.50 -18.01
C ALA A 28 -13.96 1.93 -17.76
N GLU A 29 -13.37 1.51 -16.63
CA GLU A 29 -11.94 1.67 -16.34
C GLU A 29 -11.08 0.94 -17.41
N ALA A 30 -11.33 -0.35 -17.63
CA ALA A 30 -10.56 -1.17 -18.57
C ALA A 30 -10.68 -0.72 -20.04
N ALA A 31 -11.81 -0.12 -20.41
CA ALA A 31 -12.05 0.41 -21.76
C ALA A 31 -11.55 1.85 -21.94
N GLY A 32 -11.04 2.50 -20.88
CA GLY A 32 -10.57 3.88 -20.92
C GLY A 32 -11.67 4.95 -20.94
N PHE A 33 -12.92 4.55 -20.66
CA PHE A 33 -14.07 5.45 -20.57
C PHE A 33 -14.21 6.15 -19.21
N SER A 34 -13.43 5.73 -18.20
CA SER A 34 -13.38 6.38 -16.89
C SER A 34 -12.02 7.04 -16.61
N GLY A 35 -12.05 8.16 -15.87
CA GLY A 35 -10.88 8.81 -15.29
C GLY A 35 -10.42 8.20 -13.96
N ASP A 36 -11.16 7.24 -13.40
CA ASP A 36 -10.93 6.66 -12.07
C ASP A 36 -9.59 5.91 -11.96
N GLY A 37 -9.03 5.48 -13.10
CA GLY A 37 -7.71 4.86 -13.19
C GLY A 37 -6.55 5.85 -13.34
N ARG A 38 -6.78 7.16 -13.43
CA ARG A 38 -5.72 8.14 -13.67
C ARG A 38 -5.20 8.73 -12.36
N LEU A 39 -3.88 8.89 -12.28
CA LEU A 39 -3.26 9.71 -11.24
C LEU A 39 -3.65 11.19 -11.46
N ALA A 40 -3.77 11.95 -10.38
CA ALA A 40 -3.92 13.40 -10.47
C ALA A 40 -2.70 14.03 -11.17
N SER A 41 -2.81 15.25 -11.68
CA SER A 41 -1.62 16.01 -12.08
C SER A 41 -0.89 16.55 -10.84
N ASP A 42 0.36 16.97 -10.99
CA ASP A 42 1.12 17.55 -9.89
C ASP A 42 0.49 18.88 -9.45
N GLU A 43 0.09 19.71 -10.42
CA GLU A 43 -0.55 21.01 -10.20
C GLU A 43 -1.84 20.87 -9.39
N ARG A 44 -2.68 19.88 -9.74
CA ARG A 44 -3.93 19.62 -9.02
C ARG A 44 -3.67 19.25 -7.56
N VAL A 45 -2.66 18.41 -7.31
CA VAL A 45 -2.33 18.05 -5.92
C VAL A 45 -1.82 19.28 -5.18
N LEU A 46 -0.87 20.03 -5.74
CA LEU A 46 -0.34 21.22 -5.07
C LEU A 46 -1.45 22.26 -4.77
N GLU A 47 -2.41 22.45 -5.68
CA GLU A 47 -3.58 23.32 -5.50
C GLU A 47 -4.47 22.88 -4.33
N GLU A 48 -4.83 21.59 -4.26
CA GLU A 48 -5.66 21.04 -3.18
C GLU A 48 -5.01 21.21 -1.79
N PHE A 49 -3.67 21.16 -1.71
CA PHE A 49 -2.93 21.41 -0.48
C PHE A 49 -2.61 22.89 -0.25
N GLY A 50 -2.97 23.80 -1.17
CA GLY A 50 -2.70 25.23 -1.06
C GLY A 50 -1.21 25.59 -1.08
N VAL A 51 -0.35 24.74 -1.67
CA VAL A 51 1.11 24.92 -1.73
C VAL A 51 1.56 25.23 -3.17
N ARG A 52 2.75 25.84 -3.31
CA ARG A 52 3.27 26.30 -4.61
C ARG A 52 4.39 25.44 -5.19
N SER A 53 4.93 24.50 -4.41
CA SER A 53 6.02 23.63 -4.82
C SER A 53 5.97 22.28 -4.12
N VAL A 54 6.70 21.33 -4.69
CA VAL A 54 6.84 19.96 -4.18
C VAL A 54 7.51 19.93 -2.80
N GLU A 55 8.51 20.80 -2.58
CA GLU A 55 9.17 20.98 -1.29
C GLU A 55 8.21 21.64 -0.29
N GLY A 56 7.38 22.58 -0.74
CA GLY A 56 6.34 23.19 0.07
C GLY A 56 5.30 22.18 0.54
N LEU A 57 4.97 21.17 -0.28
CA LEU A 57 4.10 20.07 0.13
C LEU A 57 4.72 19.26 1.29
N LEU A 58 6.01 18.93 1.21
CA LEU A 58 6.70 18.21 2.27
C LEU A 58 6.76 19.02 3.56
N GLU A 59 7.08 20.31 3.46
CA GLU A 59 7.12 21.20 4.62
C GLU A 59 5.72 21.37 5.26
N HIS A 60 4.68 21.47 4.44
CA HIS A 60 3.29 21.47 4.91
C HIS A 60 2.99 20.23 5.75
N PHE A 61 3.26 19.03 5.23
CA PHE A 61 3.06 17.77 5.96
C PHE A 61 3.91 17.69 7.25
N ARG A 62 5.16 18.20 7.22
CA ARG A 62 6.03 18.20 8.39
C ARG A 62 5.52 19.14 9.50
N SER A 63 5.03 20.31 9.13
CA SER A 63 4.62 21.38 10.05
C SER A 63 3.19 21.26 10.57
N ARG A 64 2.38 20.30 10.08
CA ARG A 64 0.99 20.11 10.51
C ARG A 64 0.84 20.08 12.03
N PRO A 65 -0.09 20.87 12.60
CA PRO A 65 -0.34 20.89 14.04
C PRO A 65 -0.98 19.59 14.53
N TRP A 66 -1.66 18.86 13.64
CA TRP A 66 -2.26 17.54 13.90
C TRP A 66 -1.36 16.42 13.37
N SER A 67 -1.27 15.32 14.11
CA SER A 67 -0.65 14.08 13.65
C SER A 67 -1.52 12.93 14.10
N PHE A 68 -1.92 12.06 13.18
CA PHE A 68 -2.66 10.85 13.51
C PHE A 68 -1.85 9.94 14.45
N TYR A 69 -0.52 10.00 14.35
CA TYR A 69 0.42 9.37 15.26
C TYR A 69 1.22 10.43 16.03
N PRO A 70 0.71 10.97 17.15
CA PRO A 70 1.40 12.00 17.90
C PRO A 70 2.70 11.47 18.55
N ALA A 71 2.76 10.18 18.86
CA ALA A 71 3.93 9.55 19.48
C ALA A 71 5.20 9.64 18.59
N PHE A 72 5.08 9.61 17.27
CA PHE A 72 6.23 9.69 16.36
C PHE A 72 6.81 11.10 16.20
N ARG A 73 6.24 12.12 16.85
CA ARG A 73 6.84 13.47 16.87
C ARG A 73 8.10 13.54 17.75
N ASP A 74 8.20 12.67 18.74
CA ASP A 74 9.35 12.58 19.63
C ASP A 74 10.04 11.23 19.43
N ARG A 75 10.98 11.23 18.48
CA ARG A 75 11.78 10.04 18.15
C ARG A 75 12.55 9.52 19.37
N GLU A 76 13.07 10.40 20.22
CA GLU A 76 13.81 10.00 21.41
C GLU A 76 12.91 9.29 22.41
N ALA A 77 11.69 9.78 22.62
CA ALA A 77 10.71 9.10 23.47
C ALA A 77 10.28 7.74 22.90
N VAL A 78 10.13 7.62 21.58
CA VAL A 78 9.84 6.33 20.91
C VAL A 78 10.98 5.34 21.14
N VAL A 79 12.23 5.75 20.91
CA VAL A 79 13.42 4.92 21.13
C VAL A 79 13.53 4.50 22.59
N ARG A 80 13.41 5.43 23.53
CA ARG A 80 13.44 5.14 24.96
C ARG A 80 12.37 4.13 25.36
N THR A 81 11.13 4.33 24.91
CA THR A 81 10.02 3.41 25.19
C THR A 81 10.28 2.02 24.60
N PHE A 82 10.88 1.94 23.42
CA PHE A 82 11.26 0.67 22.81
C PHE A 82 12.34 -0.04 23.63
N GLU A 83 13.42 0.65 24.00
CA GLU A 83 14.51 0.07 24.78
C GLU A 83 14.02 -0.44 26.15
N GLU A 84 13.16 0.32 26.82
CA GLU A 84 12.59 -0.05 28.12
C GLU A 84 11.68 -1.29 28.06
N ARG A 85 10.88 -1.43 27.01
CA ARG A 85 9.86 -2.49 26.91
C ARG A 85 10.30 -3.71 26.11
N PHE A 86 11.18 -3.49 25.13
CA PHE A 86 11.52 -4.44 24.07
C PHE A 86 13.02 -4.45 23.76
N GLY A 87 13.88 -3.93 24.64
CA GLY A 87 15.33 -3.86 24.40
C GLY A 87 15.98 -5.21 24.06
N GLY A 88 15.45 -6.32 24.60
CA GLY A 88 15.89 -7.68 24.25
C GLY A 88 15.63 -8.08 22.79
N GLU A 89 14.72 -7.40 22.08
CA GLU A 89 14.40 -7.66 20.67
C GLU A 89 15.19 -6.78 19.70
N ARG A 90 16.00 -5.83 20.20
CA ARG A 90 16.68 -4.83 19.37
C ARG A 90 17.55 -5.47 18.29
N ALA A 91 18.42 -6.41 18.67
CA ALA A 91 19.34 -7.06 17.74
C ALA A 91 18.57 -7.82 16.63
N ALA A 92 17.56 -8.61 17.01
CA ALA A 92 16.75 -9.37 16.07
C ALA A 92 15.89 -8.47 15.16
N LEU A 93 15.46 -7.29 15.64
CA LEU A 93 14.78 -6.31 14.80
C LEU A 93 15.72 -5.75 13.73
N ILE A 94 16.93 -5.34 14.14
CA ILE A 94 17.95 -4.80 13.23
C ILE A 94 18.36 -5.85 12.20
N GLU A 95 18.61 -7.10 12.61
CA GLU A 95 18.94 -8.20 11.71
C GLU A 95 17.88 -8.46 10.64
N ARG A 96 16.58 -8.42 11.02
CA ARG A 96 15.49 -8.55 10.04
C ARG A 96 15.41 -7.37 9.09
N ALA A 97 15.67 -6.15 9.58
CA ALA A 97 15.70 -4.97 8.73
C ALA A 97 16.89 -5.00 7.75
N ASP A 98 18.05 -5.49 8.21
CA ASP A 98 19.22 -5.72 7.36
C ASP A 98 18.93 -6.75 6.27
N GLY A 99 18.24 -7.85 6.61
CA GLY A 99 17.79 -8.83 5.62
C GLY A 99 16.90 -8.22 4.54
N ILE A 100 15.97 -7.32 4.90
CA ILE A 100 15.14 -6.61 3.92
C ILE A 100 16.00 -5.73 3.00
N CYS A 101 17.01 -5.03 3.54
CA CYS A 101 17.93 -4.25 2.72
C CYS A 101 18.68 -5.11 1.69
N GLU A 102 18.87 -6.39 1.98
CA GLU A 102 19.49 -7.38 1.07
C GLU A 102 18.46 -8.12 0.19
N GLY A 103 17.19 -7.70 0.18
CA GLY A 103 16.13 -8.32 -0.61
C GLY A 103 15.55 -9.62 -0.02
N ARG A 104 15.81 -9.92 1.26
CA ARG A 104 15.31 -11.10 1.97
C ARG A 104 14.13 -10.75 2.87
N PHE A 105 13.01 -11.44 2.68
CA PHE A 105 11.76 -11.16 3.38
C PHE A 105 11.26 -12.39 4.15
N SER A 106 10.91 -12.22 5.42
CA SER A 106 10.23 -13.25 6.19
C SER A 106 8.72 -12.99 6.21
N LEU A 107 7.95 -13.77 5.44
CA LEU A 107 6.51 -13.55 5.21
C LEU A 107 5.73 -14.86 5.38
N LEU A 108 4.56 -14.80 6.01
CA LEU A 108 3.64 -15.96 6.15
C LEU A 108 4.27 -17.23 6.73
N GLY A 109 5.30 -17.09 7.58
CA GLY A 109 6.04 -18.21 8.17
C GLY A 109 7.19 -18.76 7.31
N TYR A 110 7.38 -18.25 6.09
CA TYR A 110 8.54 -18.55 5.27
C TYR A 110 9.68 -17.57 5.62
N PRO A 111 10.86 -18.07 6.03
CA PRO A 111 12.05 -17.24 6.19
C PRO A 111 12.71 -16.95 4.84
N ASP A 112 13.43 -15.82 4.75
CA ASP A 112 14.36 -15.48 3.67
C ASP A 112 13.81 -15.65 2.23
N LEU A 113 12.54 -15.32 1.99
CA LEU A 113 12.00 -15.25 0.63
C LEU A 113 12.73 -14.17 -0.17
N TYR A 114 13.16 -14.53 -1.39
CA TYR A 114 13.88 -13.65 -2.29
C TYR A 114 13.02 -13.33 -3.51
N PHE A 115 12.71 -12.05 -3.71
CA PHE A 115 11.82 -11.57 -4.77
C PHE A 115 12.59 -11.03 -5.98
N GLY A 116 13.77 -11.57 -6.26
CA GLY A 116 14.54 -11.27 -7.48
C GLY A 116 15.56 -10.13 -7.36
N GLY A 117 15.66 -9.45 -6.22
CA GLY A 117 16.62 -8.36 -6.02
C GLY A 117 16.49 -7.68 -4.67
N GLU A 118 17.41 -6.74 -4.39
CA GLU A 118 17.25 -5.77 -3.29
C GLU A 118 15.96 -4.97 -3.47
N VAL A 119 15.69 -4.53 -4.71
CA VAL A 119 14.37 -4.06 -5.14
C VAL A 119 13.56 -5.28 -5.64
N PRO A 120 12.41 -5.61 -5.01
CA PRO A 120 11.60 -6.78 -5.37
C PRO A 120 10.94 -6.67 -6.74
N ASP A 121 10.78 -7.80 -7.45
CA ASP A 121 9.74 -7.95 -8.47
C ASP A 121 8.37 -8.06 -7.79
N TRP A 122 7.61 -6.97 -7.84
CA TRP A 122 6.30 -6.82 -7.19
C TRP A 122 5.22 -7.80 -7.68
N HIS A 123 5.48 -8.54 -8.76
CA HIS A 123 4.56 -9.51 -9.35
C HIS A 123 5.06 -10.95 -9.23
N LEU A 124 6.22 -11.19 -8.62
CA LEU A 124 6.82 -12.52 -8.45
C LEU A 124 6.27 -13.24 -7.21
N GLU A 125 5.89 -14.49 -7.41
CA GLU A 125 5.71 -15.49 -6.36
C GLU A 125 6.97 -16.37 -6.31
N PRO A 126 7.81 -16.24 -5.27
CA PRO A 126 9.16 -16.79 -5.26
C PRO A 126 9.23 -18.30 -4.99
N ILE A 127 8.17 -18.93 -4.46
CA ILE A 127 8.18 -20.37 -4.16
C ILE A 127 7.89 -21.19 -5.43
N ALA A 128 6.86 -20.82 -6.19
CA ALA A 128 6.56 -21.43 -7.47
C ALA A 128 7.36 -20.85 -8.64
N ASP A 129 8.13 -19.78 -8.39
CA ASP A 129 8.87 -19.00 -9.39
C ASP A 129 7.98 -18.58 -10.57
N LYS A 130 6.85 -17.94 -10.23
CA LYS A 130 5.85 -17.50 -11.19
C LYS A 130 5.56 -16.03 -11.06
N ARG A 131 5.25 -15.40 -12.19
CA ARG A 131 4.96 -13.97 -12.24
C ARG A 131 3.51 -13.70 -12.63
N ALA A 132 2.83 -12.86 -11.86
CA ALA A 132 1.48 -12.42 -12.19
C ALA A 132 1.46 -11.57 -13.49
N PRO A 133 0.43 -11.71 -14.33
CA PRO A 133 0.38 -11.02 -15.62
C PRO A 133 0.07 -9.51 -15.46
N PRO A 134 0.68 -8.64 -16.29
CA PRO A 134 0.44 -7.19 -16.26
C PRO A 134 -0.82 -6.79 -17.04
N VAL A 135 -1.95 -7.41 -16.71
CA VAL A 135 -3.27 -7.12 -17.32
C VAL A 135 -4.14 -6.31 -16.38
N HIS A 136 -5.22 -5.70 -16.88
CA HIS A 136 -6.18 -5.01 -16.02
C HIS A 136 -6.68 -5.95 -14.91
N TRP A 137 -6.70 -5.45 -13.68
CA TRP A 137 -6.96 -6.24 -12.47
C TRP A 137 -8.23 -7.10 -12.55
N SER A 138 -9.29 -6.59 -13.20
CA SER A 138 -10.56 -7.30 -13.34
C SER A 138 -10.51 -8.54 -14.24
N ARG A 139 -9.41 -8.73 -14.99
CA ARG A 139 -9.15 -9.91 -15.81
C ARG A 139 -8.34 -10.99 -15.08
N ILE A 140 -7.84 -10.70 -13.88
CA ILE A 140 -7.07 -11.64 -13.07
C ILE A 140 -8.04 -12.39 -12.17
N GLU A 141 -8.12 -13.71 -12.34
CA GLU A 141 -8.89 -14.57 -11.44
C GLU A 141 -8.02 -14.99 -10.25
N ALA A 142 -8.02 -14.18 -9.19
CA ALA A 142 -7.12 -14.35 -8.03
C ALA A 142 -7.24 -15.71 -7.29
N ASP A 143 -8.39 -16.39 -7.39
CA ASP A 143 -8.60 -17.71 -6.79
C ASP A 143 -7.92 -18.84 -7.59
N VAL A 144 -7.31 -18.53 -8.75
CA VAL A 144 -6.68 -19.51 -9.64
C VAL A 144 -5.16 -19.44 -9.48
N SER A 145 -4.63 -20.13 -8.48
CA SER A 145 -3.18 -20.19 -8.18
C SER A 145 -2.34 -20.89 -9.26
N ALA A 146 -2.96 -21.59 -10.21
CA ALA A 146 -2.25 -22.36 -11.23
C ALA A 146 -1.36 -21.49 -12.14
N ASP A 147 -1.78 -20.27 -12.43
CA ASP A 147 -1.12 -19.43 -13.45
C ASP A 147 0.00 -18.55 -12.88
N PHE A 148 -0.06 -18.18 -11.60
CA PHE A 148 0.88 -17.23 -10.98
C PHE A 148 1.26 -17.54 -9.52
N GLY A 149 1.03 -18.76 -9.04
CA GLY A 149 1.43 -19.19 -7.70
C GLY A 149 0.44 -18.79 -6.60
N ASP A 150 0.88 -18.85 -5.34
CA ASP A 150 0.08 -18.36 -4.19
C ASP A 150 0.08 -16.83 -4.14
N ASN A 151 -1.03 -16.23 -4.55
CA ASN A 151 -1.26 -14.79 -4.54
C ASN A 151 -1.07 -14.15 -3.16
N LYS A 152 -1.24 -14.91 -2.06
CA LYS A 152 -1.06 -14.38 -0.72
C LYS A 152 0.39 -13.97 -0.46
N ILE A 153 1.36 -14.68 -1.03
CA ILE A 153 2.78 -14.36 -0.86
C ILE A 153 3.10 -13.04 -1.59
N ILE A 154 2.60 -12.88 -2.82
CA ILE A 154 2.73 -11.63 -3.58
C ILE A 154 2.07 -10.48 -2.81
N TRP A 155 0.83 -10.69 -2.35
CA TRP A 155 0.10 -9.66 -1.63
C TRP A 155 0.74 -9.29 -0.31
N GLU A 156 1.25 -10.24 0.48
CA GLU A 156 1.91 -9.95 1.76
C GLU A 156 3.12 -9.02 1.58
N LEU A 157 3.93 -9.24 0.55
CA LEU A 157 5.01 -8.31 0.19
C LEU A 157 4.45 -6.93 -0.16
N ASN A 158 3.43 -6.88 -1.02
CA ASN A 158 2.82 -5.66 -1.55
C ASN A 158 1.90 -4.92 -0.56
N ARG A 159 1.66 -5.47 0.64
CA ARG A 159 1.11 -4.72 1.80
C ARG A 159 2.14 -3.76 2.37
N HIS A 160 3.43 -3.95 2.06
CA HIS A 160 4.54 -3.13 2.54
C HIS A 160 4.59 -2.94 4.06
N GLN A 161 4.05 -3.89 4.83
CA GLN A 161 4.05 -3.82 6.29
C GLN A 161 5.47 -3.81 6.86
N TYR A 162 6.43 -4.36 6.11
CA TYR A 162 7.86 -4.32 6.43
C TYR A 162 8.44 -2.90 6.47
N PHE A 163 7.78 -1.88 5.91
CA PHE A 163 8.20 -0.48 6.06
C PHE A 163 8.21 -0.02 7.52
N ALA A 164 7.29 -0.54 8.35
CA ALA A 164 7.33 -0.26 9.79
C ALA A 164 8.55 -0.91 10.47
N LEU A 165 9.03 -2.04 9.97
CA LEU A 165 10.24 -2.69 10.47
C LEU A 165 11.48 -1.86 10.13
N LEU A 166 11.59 -1.42 8.87
CA LEU A 166 12.64 -0.49 8.43
C LEU A 166 12.60 0.82 9.23
N GLY A 167 11.41 1.40 9.43
CA GLY A 167 11.23 2.63 10.19
C GLY A 167 11.67 2.53 11.64
N ARG A 168 11.37 1.40 12.30
CA ARG A 168 11.84 1.12 13.66
C ARG A 168 13.37 0.95 13.70
N ALA A 169 13.96 0.23 12.75
CA ALA A 169 15.41 0.07 12.66
C ALA A 169 16.10 1.42 12.43
N TYR A 170 15.54 2.25 11.55
CA TYR A 170 15.97 3.64 11.36
C TYR A 170 15.92 4.41 12.68
N CYS A 171 14.77 4.42 13.38
CA CYS A 171 14.64 5.13 14.65
C CYS A 171 15.70 4.73 15.68
N LEU A 172 15.97 3.43 15.83
CA LEU A 172 16.87 2.86 16.84
C LEU A 172 18.37 2.99 16.53
N THR A 173 18.73 3.20 15.26
CA THR A 173 20.13 3.18 14.82
C THR A 173 20.59 4.51 14.25
N GLY A 174 19.68 5.32 13.71
CA GLY A 174 20.03 6.50 12.93
C GLY A 174 20.62 6.19 11.55
N ASN A 175 20.64 4.93 11.11
CA ASN A 175 21.26 4.54 9.85
C ASN A 175 20.35 4.84 8.65
N GLU A 176 20.76 5.74 7.77
CA GLU A 176 20.00 6.20 6.60
C GLU A 176 19.69 5.08 5.59
N LYS A 177 20.44 3.98 5.58
CA LYS A 177 20.20 2.86 4.65
C LYS A 177 18.75 2.36 4.66
N TYR A 178 18.10 2.38 5.82
CA TYR A 178 16.71 1.93 5.95
C TYR A 178 15.73 2.90 5.28
N ALA A 179 16.02 4.21 5.35
CA ALA A 179 15.23 5.24 4.70
C ALA A 179 15.45 5.24 3.18
N GLU A 180 16.69 5.02 2.74
CA GLU A 180 17.06 4.85 1.33
C GLU A 180 16.36 3.64 0.70
N VAL A 181 16.37 2.50 1.38
CA VAL A 181 15.64 1.29 0.95
C VAL A 181 14.14 1.56 0.90
N PHE A 182 13.54 2.15 1.94
CA PHE A 182 12.12 2.53 1.88
C PHE A 182 11.79 3.44 0.67
N ALA A 183 12.60 4.49 0.46
CA ALA A 183 12.39 5.45 -0.62
C ALA A 183 12.51 4.78 -2.01
N SER A 184 13.53 3.95 -2.19
CA SER A 184 13.75 3.15 -3.39
C SER A 184 12.55 2.24 -3.68
N HIS A 185 12.09 1.49 -2.67
CA HIS A 185 11.00 0.53 -2.83
C HIS A 185 9.68 1.22 -3.18
N VAL A 186 9.35 2.36 -2.55
CA VAL A 186 8.14 3.12 -2.90
C VAL A 186 8.23 3.68 -4.32
N ALA A 187 9.38 4.27 -4.68
CA ALA A 187 9.58 4.83 -6.02
C ALA A 187 9.46 3.77 -7.10
N ASP A 188 10.13 2.62 -6.92
CA ASP A 188 10.07 1.50 -7.85
C ASP A 188 8.68 0.87 -7.91
N TRP A 189 8.02 0.67 -6.77
CA TRP A 189 6.66 0.14 -6.74
C TRP A 189 5.71 1.02 -7.55
N CYS A 190 5.80 2.34 -7.42
CA CYS A 190 4.96 3.25 -8.18
C CYS A 190 5.26 3.26 -9.69
N GLU A 191 6.45 2.83 -10.11
CA GLU A 191 6.85 2.71 -11.52
C GLU A 191 6.39 1.38 -12.11
N ASN A 192 6.63 0.29 -11.39
CA ASN A 192 6.37 -1.09 -11.82
C ASN A 192 4.97 -1.61 -11.45
N ASN A 193 4.12 -0.79 -10.84
CA ASN A 193 2.70 -1.09 -10.58
C ASN A 193 1.79 0.03 -11.11
N PRO A 194 1.72 0.20 -12.45
CA PRO A 194 0.88 1.22 -13.05
C PRO A 194 -0.58 1.09 -12.57
N PRO A 195 -1.31 2.21 -12.46
CA PRO A 195 -2.69 2.24 -12.01
C PRO A 195 -3.57 1.17 -12.67
N LYS A 196 -4.29 0.39 -11.85
CA LYS A 196 -5.30 -0.60 -12.25
C LYS A 196 -4.74 -1.79 -13.05
N LEU A 197 -3.42 -1.96 -13.15
CA LEU A 197 -2.79 -3.07 -13.87
C LEU A 197 -2.05 -4.01 -12.91
N GLY A 198 -2.27 -5.32 -13.07
CA GLY A 198 -1.61 -6.37 -12.30
C GLY A 198 -2.33 -6.74 -11.01
N ILE A 199 -1.76 -7.74 -10.34
CA ILE A 199 -2.36 -8.44 -9.19
C ILE A 199 -2.53 -7.54 -7.95
N ASN A 200 -1.72 -6.48 -7.85
CA ASN A 200 -1.71 -5.54 -6.72
C ASN A 200 -2.90 -4.58 -6.67
N TRP A 201 -3.78 -4.65 -7.67
CA TRP A 201 -5.04 -3.89 -7.78
C TRP A 201 -6.29 -4.76 -7.68
N VAL A 202 -6.15 -6.07 -7.46
CA VAL A 202 -7.29 -7.01 -7.50
C VAL A 202 -8.15 -6.94 -6.23
N SER A 203 -7.50 -6.73 -5.07
CA SER A 203 -8.17 -6.77 -3.77
C SER A 203 -8.11 -5.42 -3.07
N SER A 204 -9.27 -4.81 -2.84
CA SER A 204 -9.42 -3.55 -2.10
C SER A 204 -8.83 -3.62 -0.69
N LEU A 205 -8.93 -4.79 -0.03
CA LEU A 205 -8.33 -5.01 1.29
C LEU A 205 -6.80 -4.89 1.25
N GLU A 206 -6.16 -5.42 0.21
CA GLU A 206 -4.69 -5.34 0.05
C GLU A 206 -4.23 -3.92 -0.24
N ILE A 207 -5.01 -3.18 -1.04
CA ILE A 207 -4.80 -1.76 -1.30
C ILE A 207 -4.95 -0.95 0.00
N ALA A 208 -5.92 -1.29 0.85
CA ALA A 208 -6.13 -0.67 2.15
C ALA A 208 -4.92 -0.89 3.08
N PHE A 209 -4.44 -2.14 3.21
CA PHE A 209 -3.25 -2.44 4.01
C PHE A 209 -2.00 -1.70 3.52
N ARG A 210 -1.73 -1.69 2.21
CA ARG A 210 -0.61 -0.93 1.63
C ARG A 210 -0.71 0.56 1.96
N SER A 211 -1.90 1.13 1.82
CA SER A 211 -2.13 2.55 2.10
C SER A 211 -1.85 2.89 3.56
N MET A 212 -2.30 2.06 4.50
CA MET A 212 -1.97 2.21 5.93
C MET A 212 -0.45 2.15 6.17
N SER A 213 0.25 1.17 5.61
CA SER A 213 1.71 1.05 5.73
C SER A 213 2.45 2.30 5.25
N TRP A 214 2.01 2.91 4.15
CA TRP A 214 2.60 4.14 3.62
C TRP A 214 2.39 5.35 4.52
N THR A 215 1.19 5.49 5.10
CA THR A 215 0.92 6.56 6.07
C THR A 215 1.79 6.44 7.32
N TRP A 216 2.06 5.21 7.79
CA TRP A 216 2.98 4.97 8.92
C TRP A 216 4.41 5.30 8.54
N ALA A 217 4.85 4.83 7.38
CA ALA A 217 6.21 5.02 6.90
C ALA A 217 6.57 6.52 6.79
N PHE A 218 5.64 7.37 6.36
CA PHE A 218 5.82 8.82 6.40
C PHE A 218 6.28 9.30 7.78
N HIS A 219 5.65 8.85 8.88
CA HIS A 219 6.03 9.31 10.23
C HIS A 219 7.42 8.86 10.67
N PHE A 220 7.92 7.73 10.15
CA PHE A 220 9.28 7.27 10.44
C PHE A 220 10.34 8.04 9.65
N PHE A 221 10.07 8.30 8.37
CA PHE A 221 11.09 8.74 7.42
C PHE A 221 10.99 10.20 7.02
N ARG A 222 9.92 10.92 7.41
CA ARG A 222 9.66 12.30 7.00
C ARG A 222 10.83 13.25 7.14
N ASP A 223 11.73 13.05 8.10
CA ASP A 223 12.87 13.96 8.35
C ASP A 223 14.20 13.42 7.77
N SER A 224 14.21 12.24 7.17
CA SER A 224 15.37 11.70 6.45
C SER A 224 15.62 12.48 5.15
N PRO A 225 16.88 12.71 4.74
CA PRO A 225 17.22 13.24 3.43
C PRO A 225 16.75 12.37 2.25
N ALA A 226 16.59 11.05 2.45
CA ALA A 226 16.09 10.12 1.42
C ALA A 226 14.58 10.33 1.14
N PHE A 227 13.85 10.94 2.07
CA PHE A 227 12.42 11.24 1.90
C PHE A 227 12.22 12.60 1.24
N SER A 228 12.21 12.61 -0.09
CA SER A 228 12.03 13.84 -0.88
C SER A 228 10.56 14.28 -0.98
N GLY A 229 10.35 15.56 -1.32
CA GLY A 229 9.01 16.05 -1.64
C GLY A 229 8.40 15.36 -2.87
N SER A 230 9.23 14.97 -3.85
CA SER A 230 8.77 14.25 -5.04
C SER A 230 8.26 12.84 -4.71
N LEU A 231 8.92 12.17 -3.76
CA LEU A 231 8.45 10.88 -3.24
C LEU A 231 7.11 11.06 -2.53
N LEU A 232 6.99 12.06 -1.65
CA LEU A 232 5.72 12.37 -0.97
C LEU A 232 4.60 12.68 -1.96
N LEU A 233 4.87 13.50 -2.98
CA LEU A 233 3.90 13.84 -4.03
C LEU A 233 3.42 12.57 -4.74
N ARG A 234 4.34 11.67 -5.11
CA ARG A 234 3.98 10.38 -5.73
C ARG A 234 3.15 9.51 -4.78
N MET A 235 3.52 9.44 -3.50
CA MET A 235 2.74 8.74 -2.47
C MET A 235 1.31 9.30 -2.36
N VAL A 236 1.15 10.63 -2.27
CA VAL A 236 -0.16 11.28 -2.18
C VAL A 236 -1.02 10.94 -3.40
N LYS A 237 -0.47 11.04 -4.61
CA LYS A 237 -1.20 10.70 -5.86
C LYS A 237 -1.71 9.26 -5.85
N PHE A 238 -0.89 8.31 -5.37
CA PHE A 238 -1.28 6.92 -5.25
C PHE A 238 -2.25 6.66 -4.09
N LEU A 239 -2.11 7.31 -2.93
CA LEU A 239 -3.08 7.21 -1.83
C LEU A 239 -4.47 7.70 -2.26
N LYS A 240 -4.55 8.80 -3.02
CA LYS A 240 -5.83 9.26 -3.62
C LYS A 240 -6.41 8.26 -4.61
N LEU A 241 -5.57 7.64 -5.42
CA LEU A 241 -6.00 6.60 -6.37
C LEU A 241 -6.48 5.34 -5.63
N ASN A 242 -5.79 4.95 -4.58
CA ASN A 242 -6.14 3.83 -3.71
C ASN A 242 -7.49 4.07 -3.03
N GLY A 243 -7.71 5.26 -2.45
CA GLY A 243 -8.97 5.64 -1.82
C GLY A 243 -10.15 5.50 -2.79
N ARG A 244 -10.06 6.14 -3.95
CA ARG A 244 -11.08 6.04 -5.01
C ARG A 244 -11.32 4.59 -5.48
N HIS A 245 -10.27 3.77 -5.56
CA HIS A 245 -10.42 2.36 -5.90
C HIS A 245 -11.22 1.63 -4.81
N ILE A 246 -10.82 1.77 -3.54
CA ILE A 246 -11.48 1.10 -2.42
C ILE A 246 -12.96 1.51 -2.34
N GLU A 247 -13.27 2.80 -2.44
CA GLU A 247 -14.66 3.31 -2.43
C GLU A 247 -15.52 2.71 -3.54
N ASN A 248 -14.96 2.55 -4.73
CA ASN A 248 -15.68 2.02 -5.89
C ASN A 248 -15.85 0.48 -5.84
N PHE A 249 -15.01 -0.21 -5.08
CA PHE A 249 -14.91 -1.68 -5.07
C PHE A 249 -14.88 -2.24 -3.63
N LEU A 250 -15.71 -1.69 -2.75
CA LEU A 250 -15.91 -2.24 -1.41
C LEU A 250 -16.46 -3.67 -1.50
N SER A 251 -15.96 -4.55 -0.65
CA SER A 251 -16.38 -5.96 -0.51
C SER A 251 -17.76 -6.11 0.15
N THR A 252 -18.68 -5.18 -0.10
CA THR A 252 -20.07 -5.25 0.35
C THR A 252 -20.71 -6.57 -0.05
N TYR A 253 -21.53 -7.12 0.84
CA TYR A 253 -22.18 -8.44 0.65
C TYR A 253 -21.19 -9.62 0.50
N SER A 254 -19.93 -9.47 0.92
CA SER A 254 -18.97 -10.57 1.03
C SER A 254 -18.90 -11.07 2.48
N SER A 255 -19.13 -12.37 2.67
CA SER A 255 -19.12 -12.99 4.00
C SER A 255 -17.75 -13.61 4.32
N PRO A 256 -17.29 -13.56 5.59
CA PRO A 256 -17.70 -12.64 6.66
C PRO A 256 -17.16 -11.24 6.34
N ASN A 257 -17.84 -10.14 6.70
CA ASN A 257 -17.48 -8.75 6.33
C ASN A 257 -16.08 -8.24 6.77
N THR A 258 -15.15 -9.11 7.15
CA THR A 258 -13.77 -8.80 7.58
C THR A 258 -13.01 -7.98 6.54
N HIS A 259 -13.21 -8.26 5.25
CA HIS A 259 -12.64 -7.46 4.17
C HIS A 259 -13.18 -6.03 4.20
N LEU A 260 -14.51 -5.88 4.28
CA LEU A 260 -15.18 -4.58 4.31
C LEU A 260 -14.72 -3.72 5.50
N THR A 261 -14.52 -4.32 6.67
CA THR A 261 -13.99 -3.60 7.84
C THR A 261 -12.55 -3.12 7.62
N GLY A 262 -11.69 -3.96 7.04
CA GLY A 262 -10.31 -3.56 6.72
C GLY A 262 -10.24 -2.48 5.64
N GLU A 263 -11.10 -2.56 4.63
CA GLU A 263 -11.25 -1.55 3.57
C GLU A 263 -11.71 -0.20 4.14
N ALA A 264 -12.74 -0.21 5.00
CA ALA A 264 -13.23 0.99 5.68
C ALA A 264 -12.14 1.61 6.58
N LEU A 265 -11.36 0.78 7.29
CA LEU A 265 -10.22 1.25 8.07
C LEU A 265 -9.16 1.92 7.17
N GLY A 266 -8.84 1.32 6.02
CA GLY A 266 -7.94 1.92 5.03
C GLY A 266 -8.40 3.29 4.54
N LEU A 267 -9.70 3.44 4.24
CA LEU A 267 -10.28 4.73 3.85
C LEU A 267 -10.16 5.77 4.98
N TYR A 268 -10.45 5.36 6.22
CA TYR A 268 -10.26 6.23 7.39
C TYR A 268 -8.81 6.70 7.52
N PHE A 269 -7.84 5.81 7.31
CA PHE A 269 -6.41 6.15 7.31
C PHE A 269 -6.03 7.13 6.21
N ILE A 270 -6.49 6.88 4.98
CA ILE A 270 -6.22 7.77 3.84
C ILE A 270 -6.82 9.15 4.09
N GLY A 271 -8.11 9.23 4.45
CA GLY A 271 -8.77 10.51 4.73
C GLY A 271 -8.16 11.25 5.92
N SER A 272 -7.73 10.52 6.95
CA SER A 272 -7.04 11.11 8.10
C SER A 272 -5.65 11.63 7.76
N PHE A 273 -4.99 11.06 6.75
CA PHE A 273 -3.66 11.49 6.30
C PHE A 273 -3.72 12.62 5.26
N LEU A 274 -4.80 12.67 4.46
CA LEU A 274 -5.04 13.61 3.37
C LEU A 274 -6.21 14.56 3.68
N GLN A 275 -6.21 15.17 4.87
CA GLN A 275 -7.36 15.92 5.41
C GLN A 275 -7.73 17.19 4.62
N GLU A 276 -6.80 17.71 3.83
CA GLU A 276 -6.98 18.91 3.01
C GLU A 276 -7.77 18.61 1.73
N ILE A 277 -7.95 17.34 1.40
CA ILE A 277 -8.67 16.92 0.21
C ILE A 277 -10.11 16.60 0.62
N GLU A 278 -11.06 17.25 -0.06
CA GLU A 278 -12.50 16.94 0.01
C GLU A 278 -12.87 15.61 -0.66
#